data_AF-A0A1I2UYT7-F1
#
_entry.id   AF-A0A1I2UYT7-F1
#
_cell.length_a   1.000
_cell.length_b   1.000
_cell.length_c   1.000
_cell.angle_alpha   90.00
_cell.angle_beta   90.00
_cell.angle_gamma   90.00
#
_symmetry.space_group_name_H-M   'P 1'
#
loop_
_entity.id
_entity.type
_entity.pdbx_description
1 polymer ?
#
loop_
_entity_poly.entity_id
_entity_poly.type
_entity_poly.pdbx_seq_one_letter_code
_entity_poly.pdbx_strand_id
1 'polypeptide(L)'
;MHLMLWRPMRRFPPERIVCLTEETVETLYLLGEQDRIVGVSGYAVRPPQVRREKPRVSAFTSADIPKILALAPDLVLTFSDLQAGIVSDLIRAGIAVHAFNHRDVAGILAMIRTVGALVDARDKAEALALGYENRLARVAAQARGQARLRVYFEEWDEPLISGIGWVCDLIDIAGGNDVFPNLARQPAAKDRIVAPEAVLEAAPEVILASWCGKKVVPSRIAGRSGWSAIPAVVNGRIVEIKSPLILQPGPAALTDGLDAILQALGHPLLDDDPYPLTPALGIAAAPWRLTERHRTQLLKVPDEGWIEGTRLDARSLEVLVRRGWIRRAHADPLGRARRDGYQRTEAARLALGITTAPP
;
A
#
# COMPACT_ATOMS: atom_id res chain seq x y z
N MET A 1 22.53 -35.59 19.27
CA MET A 1 23.45 -34.59 18.67
C MET A 1 22.61 -33.39 18.24
N HIS A 2 23.03 -32.21 18.69
CA HIS A 2 22.29 -30.95 18.69
C HIS A 2 21.73 -30.57 17.30
N LEU A 3 20.39 -30.57 17.16
CA LEU A 3 19.71 -29.70 16.19
C LEU A 3 19.93 -28.26 16.68
N MET A 4 21.01 -27.62 16.24
CA MET A 4 21.07 -26.16 16.23
C MET A 4 19.97 -25.69 15.26
N LEU A 5 18.78 -25.51 15.81
CA LEU A 5 17.66 -24.81 15.17
C LEU A 5 18.21 -23.48 14.66
N TRP A 6 18.34 -23.35 13.34
CA TRP A 6 18.57 -22.08 12.66
C TRP A 6 17.42 -21.15 13.03
N ARG A 7 17.56 -20.42 14.14
CA ARG A 7 16.69 -19.29 14.44
C ARG A 7 17.17 -18.16 13.55
N PRO A 8 16.37 -17.68 12.58
CA PRO A 8 16.74 -16.49 11.82
C PRO A 8 17.04 -15.38 12.84
N MET A 9 18.23 -14.79 12.71
CA MET A 9 18.63 -13.65 13.54
C MET A 9 17.55 -12.57 13.41
N ARG A 10 16.86 -12.26 14.51
CA ARG A 10 15.94 -11.13 14.57
C ARG A 10 16.77 -9.86 14.48
N ARG A 11 16.46 -9.00 13.52
CA ARG A 11 17.17 -7.74 13.28
C ARG A 11 16.26 -6.57 13.62
N PHE A 12 16.86 -5.50 14.12
CA PHE A 12 16.22 -4.20 14.25
C PHE A 12 17.03 -3.18 13.42
N PRO A 13 16.37 -2.40 12.55
CA PRO A 13 14.98 -2.55 12.10
C PRO A 13 14.75 -3.88 11.35
N PRO A 14 13.49 -4.37 11.23
CA PRO A 14 13.15 -5.58 10.51
C PRO A 14 13.53 -5.45 9.03
N GLU A 15 14.23 -6.46 8.49
CA GLU A 15 14.71 -6.54 7.11
C GLU A 15 13.87 -7.49 6.24
N ARG A 16 12.98 -8.31 6.83
CA ARG A 16 12.19 -9.33 6.14
C ARG A 16 10.74 -9.31 6.60
N ILE A 17 9.99 -8.41 5.98
CA ILE A 17 8.61 -8.13 6.35
C ILE A 17 7.65 -8.87 5.42
N VAL A 18 6.69 -9.59 6.00
CA VAL A 18 5.51 -10.06 5.25
C VAL A 18 4.36 -9.11 5.53
N CYS A 19 3.72 -8.59 4.48
CA CYS A 19 2.58 -7.68 4.58
C CYS A 19 1.29 -8.42 4.16
N LEU A 20 0.36 -8.62 5.08
CA LEU A 20 -0.88 -9.34 4.78
C LEU A 20 -2.02 -8.45 4.27
N THR A 21 -1.75 -7.15 4.09
CA THR A 21 -2.69 -6.16 3.52
C THR A 21 -1.96 -5.15 2.64
N GLU A 22 -2.73 -4.37 1.87
CA GLU A 22 -2.20 -3.44 0.86
C GLU A 22 -1.62 -2.16 1.48
N GLU A 23 -2.26 -1.62 2.51
CA GLU A 23 -1.89 -0.32 3.09
C GLU A 23 -0.46 -0.29 3.63
N THR A 24 0.03 -1.40 4.21
CA THR A 24 1.41 -1.49 4.68
C THR A 24 2.40 -1.72 3.53
N VAL A 25 1.97 -2.40 2.46
CA VAL A 25 2.77 -2.51 1.22
C VAL A 25 2.96 -1.13 0.63
N GLU A 26 1.87 -0.43 0.33
CA GLU A 26 1.88 0.90 -0.29
C GLU A 26 2.71 1.88 0.54
N THR A 27 2.51 1.90 1.86
CA THR A 27 3.33 2.72 2.78
C THR A 27 4.82 2.41 2.64
N LEU A 28 5.23 1.14 2.68
CA LEU A 28 6.65 0.78 2.55
C LEU A 28 7.24 1.16 1.19
N TYR A 29 6.46 1.10 0.09
CA TYR A 29 6.91 1.61 -1.22
C TYR A 29 7.07 3.13 -1.20
N LEU A 30 6.13 3.87 -0.62
CA LEU A 30 6.19 5.33 -0.50
C LEU A 30 7.38 5.81 0.37
N LEU A 31 7.75 5.03 1.39
CA LEU A 31 8.94 5.29 2.21
C LEU A 31 10.26 4.88 1.53
N GLY A 32 10.21 4.20 0.38
CA GLY A 32 11.38 3.64 -0.31
C GLY A 32 11.96 2.39 0.36
N GLU A 33 11.20 1.73 1.22
CA GLU A 33 11.60 0.57 2.05
C GLU A 33 11.04 -0.77 1.51
N GLN A 34 10.49 -0.79 0.28
CA GLN A 34 9.89 -1.97 -0.35
C GLN A 34 10.81 -3.20 -0.43
N ASP A 35 12.13 -3.02 -0.38
CA ASP A 35 13.10 -4.11 -0.47
C ASP A 35 13.03 -5.04 0.76
N ARG A 36 12.48 -4.54 1.89
CA ARG A 36 12.21 -5.33 3.10
C ARG A 36 11.06 -6.30 2.92
N ILE A 37 10.16 -6.07 1.97
CA ILE A 37 8.98 -6.91 1.76
C ILE A 37 9.42 -8.24 1.12
N VAL A 38 9.18 -9.35 1.81
CA VAL A 38 9.50 -10.71 1.34
C VAL A 38 8.27 -11.52 0.95
N GLY A 39 7.07 -11.09 1.34
CA GLY A 39 5.81 -11.71 0.95
C GLY A 39 4.63 -10.75 1.13
N VAL A 40 3.60 -10.93 0.30
CA VAL A 40 2.41 -10.07 0.29
C VAL A 40 1.12 -10.89 0.27
N SER A 41 0.00 -10.26 0.61
CA SER A 41 -1.33 -10.78 0.31
C SER A 41 -1.63 -10.79 -1.18
N GLY A 42 -2.51 -11.71 -1.62
CA GLY A 42 -3.08 -11.72 -2.98
C GLY A 42 -3.86 -10.46 -3.35
N TYR A 43 -4.29 -9.71 -2.33
CA TYR A 43 -5.02 -8.44 -2.48
C TYR A 43 -4.12 -7.22 -2.64
N ALA A 44 -2.80 -7.35 -2.45
CA ALA A 44 -1.87 -6.25 -2.76
C ALA A 44 -1.80 -6.06 -4.28
N VAL A 45 -2.34 -4.95 -4.76
CA VAL A 45 -2.34 -4.50 -6.16
C VAL A 45 -1.65 -3.15 -6.34
N ARG A 46 -1.38 -2.43 -5.24
CA ARG A 46 -0.70 -1.15 -5.23
C ARG A 46 0.68 -1.22 -4.55
N PRO A 47 1.72 -0.64 -5.16
CA PRO A 47 1.75 -0.15 -6.54
C PRO A 47 1.68 -1.33 -7.55
N PRO A 48 1.32 -1.09 -8.83
CA PRO A 48 1.05 -2.17 -9.79
C PRO A 48 2.16 -3.22 -9.95
N GLN A 49 3.42 -2.83 -9.74
CA GLN A 49 4.57 -3.73 -9.79
C GLN A 49 4.60 -4.79 -8.68
N VAL A 50 3.93 -4.58 -7.53
CA VAL A 50 4.04 -5.47 -6.36
C VAL A 50 3.78 -6.94 -6.69
N ARG A 51 2.77 -7.21 -7.53
CA ARG A 51 2.35 -8.57 -7.91
C ARG A 51 3.40 -9.34 -8.71
N ARG A 52 4.29 -8.62 -9.39
CA ARG A 52 5.41 -9.18 -10.17
C ARG A 52 6.64 -9.37 -9.30
N GLU A 53 6.81 -8.51 -8.30
CA GLU A 53 8.02 -8.46 -7.49
C GLU A 53 7.99 -9.35 -6.26
N LYS A 54 6.80 -9.60 -5.69
CA LYS A 54 6.64 -10.23 -4.37
C LYS A 54 5.80 -11.52 -4.45
N PRO A 55 6.21 -12.61 -3.76
CA PRO A 55 5.42 -13.81 -3.70
C PRO A 55 4.16 -13.58 -2.85
N ARG A 56 3.05 -14.16 -3.29
CA ARG A 56 1.76 -14.09 -2.59
C ARG A 56 1.64 -15.21 -1.57
N VAL A 57 1.36 -14.89 -0.32
CA VAL A 57 1.37 -15.84 0.82
C VAL A 57 0.06 -15.90 1.61
N SER A 58 -0.90 -15.04 1.29
CA SER A 58 -2.21 -15.06 1.94
C SER A 58 -3.31 -14.60 0.98
N ALA A 59 -4.54 -14.96 1.30
CA ALA A 59 -5.72 -14.18 0.96
C ALA A 59 -5.96 -13.14 2.07
N PHE A 60 -7.18 -12.59 2.17
CA PHE A 60 -7.51 -11.62 3.22
C PHE A 60 -7.79 -12.30 4.57
N THR A 61 -8.58 -13.38 4.58
CA THR A 61 -8.97 -14.12 5.80
C THR A 61 -8.25 -15.46 5.98
N SER A 62 -7.34 -15.81 5.07
CA SER A 62 -6.54 -17.03 5.17
C SER A 62 -5.08 -16.78 4.79
N ALA A 63 -4.15 -17.49 5.42
CA ALA A 63 -2.72 -17.37 5.16
C ALA A 63 -2.06 -18.75 5.07
N ASP A 64 -1.09 -18.88 4.15
CA ASP A 64 -0.25 -20.07 4.04
C ASP A 64 0.91 -19.94 5.02
N ILE A 65 0.70 -20.38 6.26
CA ILE A 65 1.68 -20.27 7.34
C ILE A 65 3.01 -20.96 6.98
N PRO A 66 3.05 -22.21 6.45
CA PRO A 66 4.29 -22.83 5.98
C PRO A 66 5.05 -21.97 4.96
N LYS A 67 4.34 -21.38 3.99
CA LYS A 67 4.96 -20.49 3.00
C LYS A 67 5.47 -19.20 3.60
N ILE A 68 4.76 -18.62 4.57
CA ILE A 68 5.25 -17.45 5.34
C ILE A 68 6.54 -17.82 6.08
N LEU A 69 6.58 -18.95 6.79
CA LEU A 69 7.76 -19.40 7.53
C LEU A 69 8.96 -19.66 6.61
N ALA A 70 8.72 -20.20 5.41
CA ALA A 70 9.75 -20.43 4.40
C ALA A 70 10.43 -19.13 3.93
N LEU A 71 9.75 -17.99 4.03
CA LEU A 71 10.33 -16.68 3.76
C LEU A 71 11.20 -16.15 4.90
N ALA A 72 11.27 -16.85 6.04
CA ALA A 72 12.01 -16.45 7.23
C ALA A 72 11.81 -14.95 7.60
N PRO A 73 10.56 -14.49 7.81
CA PRO A 73 10.29 -13.11 8.17
C PRO A 73 10.76 -12.81 9.60
N ASP A 74 11.17 -11.57 9.83
CA ASP A 74 11.39 -11.03 11.17
C ASP A 74 10.17 -10.27 11.71
N LEU A 75 9.27 -9.83 10.83
CA LEU A 75 8.01 -9.18 11.17
C LEU A 75 6.91 -9.55 10.17
N VAL A 76 5.71 -9.77 10.68
CA VAL A 76 4.48 -9.80 9.87
C VAL A 76 3.61 -8.61 10.24
N LEU A 77 3.18 -7.87 9.24
CA LEU A 77 2.19 -6.79 9.37
C LEU A 77 0.84 -7.32 8.93
N THR A 78 -0.18 -7.18 9.78
CA THR A 78 -1.54 -7.66 9.53
C THR A 78 -2.56 -6.55 9.75
N PHE A 79 -3.78 -6.74 9.24
CA PHE A 79 -4.87 -5.82 9.53
C PHE A 79 -6.22 -6.52 9.72
N SER A 80 -6.91 -5.97 10.73
CA SER A 80 -8.24 -6.21 11.24
C SER A 80 -8.46 -7.45 12.08
N ASP A 81 -9.51 -7.37 12.90
CA ASP A 81 -10.10 -8.46 13.67
C ASP A 81 -10.38 -9.71 12.81
N LEU A 82 -10.65 -9.54 11.52
CA LEU A 82 -10.83 -10.64 10.57
C LEU A 82 -9.56 -11.49 10.36
N GLN A 83 -8.38 -10.94 10.66
CA GLN A 83 -7.10 -11.65 10.63
C GLN A 83 -6.64 -12.15 12.01
N ALA A 84 -7.44 -12.01 13.07
CA ALA A 84 -7.05 -12.41 14.42
C ALA A 84 -6.63 -13.89 14.53
N GLY A 85 -7.29 -14.79 13.79
CA GLY A 85 -6.89 -16.21 13.70
C GLY A 85 -5.49 -16.37 13.11
N ILE A 86 -5.19 -15.70 11.99
CA ILE A 86 -3.88 -15.71 11.35
C ILE A 86 -2.81 -15.17 12.31
N VAL A 87 -3.10 -14.07 13.02
CA VAL A 87 -2.21 -13.49 14.03
C VAL A 87 -1.89 -14.51 15.12
N SER A 88 -2.92 -15.20 15.64
CA SER A 88 -2.76 -16.24 16.65
C SER A 88 -1.82 -17.36 16.19
N ASP A 89 -2.00 -17.83 14.96
CA ASP A 89 -1.20 -18.93 14.40
C ASP A 89 0.25 -18.51 14.13
N LEU A 90 0.48 -17.29 13.64
CA LEU A 90 1.82 -16.74 13.44
C LEU A 90 2.58 -16.57 14.77
N ILE A 91 1.90 -16.11 15.82
CA ILE A 91 2.49 -15.97 17.16
C ILE A 91 2.85 -17.35 17.72
N ARG A 92 1.97 -18.35 17.58
CA ARG A 92 2.27 -19.75 17.98
C ARG A 92 3.45 -20.33 17.21
N ALA A 93 3.63 -19.93 15.96
CA ALA A 93 4.79 -20.27 15.15
C ALA A 93 6.06 -19.46 15.50
N GLY A 94 5.98 -18.57 16.50
CA GLY A 94 7.11 -17.81 17.01
C GLY A 94 7.48 -16.57 16.19
N ILE A 95 6.60 -16.11 15.31
CA ILE A 95 6.82 -14.91 14.48
C ILE A 95 6.36 -13.65 15.22
N ALA A 96 7.13 -12.57 15.13
CA ALA A 96 6.69 -11.27 15.61
C ALA A 96 5.63 -10.72 14.66
N VAL A 97 4.51 -10.26 15.23
CA VAL A 97 3.37 -9.76 14.47
C VAL A 97 2.99 -8.38 15.01
N HIS A 98 2.75 -7.44 14.11
CA HIS A 98 2.07 -6.18 14.44
C HIS A 98 0.74 -6.15 13.70
N ALA A 99 -0.36 -6.08 14.46
CA ALA A 99 -1.71 -6.07 13.93
C ALA A 99 -2.31 -4.66 14.03
N PHE A 100 -2.64 -4.08 12.88
CA PHE A 100 -3.41 -2.84 12.81
C PHE A 100 -4.91 -3.12 12.89
N ASN A 101 -5.66 -2.16 13.44
CA ASN A 101 -7.12 -2.27 13.56
C ASN A 101 -7.82 -0.90 13.56
N HIS A 102 -7.24 0.08 12.88
CA HIS A 102 -7.83 1.42 12.77
C HIS A 102 -9.11 1.41 11.93
N ARG A 103 -10.00 2.37 12.20
CA ARG A 103 -11.32 2.49 11.58
C ARG A 103 -11.65 3.90 11.11
N ASP A 104 -10.70 4.82 11.20
CA ASP A 104 -10.84 6.24 10.91
C ASP A 104 -9.60 6.78 10.19
N VAL A 105 -9.70 8.00 9.65
CA VAL A 105 -8.60 8.66 8.91
C VAL A 105 -7.40 8.92 9.82
N ALA A 106 -7.64 9.32 11.08
CA ALA A 106 -6.56 9.54 12.06
C ALA A 106 -5.73 8.27 12.28
N GLY A 107 -6.38 7.10 12.34
CA GLY A 107 -5.71 5.82 12.45
C GLY A 107 -4.92 5.43 11.20
N ILE A 108 -5.33 5.84 9.99
CA ILE A 108 -4.53 5.66 8.76
C ILE A 108 -3.20 6.42 8.90
N LEU A 109 -3.26 7.68 9.35
CA LEU A 109 -2.08 8.52 9.54
C LEU A 109 -1.16 7.96 10.65
N ALA A 110 -1.75 7.47 11.75
CA ALA A 110 -1.02 6.80 12.83
C ALA A 110 -0.37 5.50 12.36
N MET A 111 -1.04 4.73 11.49
CA MET A 111 -0.49 3.52 10.87
C MET A 111 0.75 3.84 10.03
N ILE A 112 0.68 4.88 9.18
CA ILE A 112 1.84 5.33 8.37
C ILE A 112 3.05 5.64 9.26
N ARG A 113 2.85 6.46 10.30
CA ARG A 113 3.89 6.81 11.28
C ARG A 113 4.43 5.58 12.01
N THR A 114 3.56 4.66 12.39
CA THR A 114 3.93 3.41 13.08
C THR A 114 4.78 2.52 12.18
N VAL A 115 4.38 2.31 10.93
CA VAL A 115 5.17 1.56 9.94
C VAL A 115 6.54 2.20 9.77
N GLY A 116 6.61 3.53 9.63
CA GLY A 116 7.87 4.28 9.57
C GLY A 116 8.75 4.05 10.79
N ALA A 117 8.19 4.09 12.00
CA ALA A 117 8.92 3.83 13.23
C ALA A 117 9.46 2.40 13.31
N LEU A 118 8.65 1.41 12.90
CA LEU A 118 9.05 -0.01 12.88
C LEU A 118 10.27 -0.24 11.99
N VAL A 119 10.38 0.45 10.85
CA VAL A 119 11.47 0.27 9.87
C VAL A 119 12.59 1.31 9.97
N ASP A 120 12.58 2.13 11.02
CA ASP A 120 13.54 3.22 11.26
C ASP A 120 13.57 4.30 10.15
N ALA A 121 12.38 4.61 9.61
CA ALA A 121 12.14 5.62 8.58
C ALA A 121 11.19 6.74 9.08
N ARG A 122 11.34 7.14 10.35
CA ARG A 122 10.42 8.07 11.04
C ARG A 122 10.23 9.39 10.29
N ASP A 123 11.31 10.05 9.90
CA ASP A 123 11.25 11.36 9.23
C ASP A 123 10.50 11.29 7.89
N LYS A 124 10.71 10.22 7.12
CA LYS A 124 9.99 9.99 5.86
C LYS A 124 8.50 9.77 6.10
N ALA A 125 8.16 8.99 7.12
CA ALA A 125 6.78 8.69 7.46
C ALA A 125 6.05 9.91 8.04
N GLU A 126 6.74 10.74 8.83
CA GLU A 126 6.19 12.00 9.32
C GLU A 126 5.93 12.96 8.16
N ALA A 127 6.88 13.13 7.24
CA ALA A 127 6.69 13.95 6.05
C ALA A 127 5.50 13.46 5.20
N LEU A 128 5.36 12.14 5.01
CA LEU A 128 4.25 11.53 4.28
C LEU A 128 2.91 11.80 4.98
N ALA A 129 2.82 11.55 6.29
CA ALA A 129 1.60 11.77 7.06
C ALA A 129 1.20 13.26 7.09
N LEU A 130 2.14 14.18 7.31
CA LEU A 130 1.91 15.63 7.25
C LEU A 130 1.45 16.06 5.85
N GLY A 131 2.01 15.46 4.79
CA GLY A 131 1.57 15.70 3.42
C GLY A 131 0.08 15.37 3.23
N TYR A 132 -0.36 14.23 3.74
CA TYR A 132 -1.77 13.83 3.70
C TYR A 132 -2.66 14.69 4.61
N GLU A 133 -2.23 15.01 5.83
CA GLU A 133 -2.96 15.94 6.73
C GLU A 133 -3.21 17.28 6.06
N ASN A 134 -2.17 17.86 5.44
CA ASN A 134 -2.28 19.11 4.69
C ASN A 134 -3.23 18.98 3.49
N ARG A 135 -3.20 17.87 2.76
CA ARG A 135 -4.15 17.61 1.65
C ARG A 135 -5.58 17.57 2.16
N LEU A 136 -5.86 16.79 3.19
CA LEU A 136 -7.19 16.65 3.80
C LEU A 136 -7.71 18.01 4.29
N ALA A 137 -6.86 18.83 4.92
CA ALA A 137 -7.21 20.17 5.36
C ALA A 137 -7.56 21.11 4.21
N ARG A 138 -6.83 21.04 3.08
CA ARG A 138 -7.14 21.83 1.87
C ARG A 138 -8.45 21.40 1.24
N VAL A 139 -8.70 20.10 1.12
CA VAL A 139 -9.98 19.57 0.62
C VAL A 139 -11.14 20.04 1.49
N ALA A 140 -11.01 19.88 2.82
CA ALA A 140 -12.03 20.34 3.76
C ALA A 140 -12.26 21.85 3.66
N ALA A 141 -11.22 22.66 3.46
CA ALA A 141 -11.33 24.11 3.29
C ALA A 141 -12.04 24.47 1.98
N GLN A 142 -11.75 23.78 0.88
CA GLN A 142 -12.40 23.98 -0.43
C GLN A 142 -13.90 23.65 -0.38
N ALA A 143 -14.27 22.62 0.38
CA ALA A 143 -15.67 22.23 0.56
C ALA A 143 -16.47 23.21 1.46
N ARG A 144 -15.82 24.13 2.19
CA ARG A 144 -16.53 25.08 3.07
C ARG A 144 -17.42 26.02 2.26
N GLY A 145 -18.64 26.22 2.75
CA GLY A 145 -19.62 27.11 2.13
C GLY A 145 -20.37 26.50 0.94
N GLN A 146 -20.03 25.28 0.52
CA GLN A 146 -20.79 24.54 -0.50
C GLN A 146 -21.95 23.78 0.15
N ALA A 147 -23.04 23.57 -0.60
CA ALA A 147 -24.13 22.73 -0.15
C ALA A 147 -23.67 21.28 -0.03
N ARG A 148 -23.90 20.65 1.13
CA ARG A 148 -23.47 19.27 1.38
C ARG A 148 -24.50 18.29 0.85
N LEU A 149 -24.12 17.49 -0.14
CA LEU A 149 -24.98 16.46 -0.72
C LEU A 149 -25.17 15.30 0.26
N ARG A 150 -26.38 14.75 0.35
CA ARG A 150 -26.63 13.50 1.09
C ARG A 150 -25.99 12.32 0.35
N VAL A 151 -25.06 11.63 1.00
CA VAL A 151 -24.29 10.52 0.41
C VAL A 151 -24.63 9.23 1.13
N TYR A 152 -25.01 8.21 0.37
CA TYR A 152 -25.03 6.83 0.85
C TYR A 152 -23.81 6.09 0.31
N PHE A 153 -23.01 5.50 1.20
CA PHE A 153 -21.94 4.58 0.81
C PHE A 153 -22.38 3.13 1.00
N GLU A 154 -22.41 2.37 -0.08
CA GLU A 154 -22.70 0.94 -0.11
C GLU A 154 -21.41 0.12 -0.15
N GLU A 155 -20.98 -0.39 0.99
CA GLU A 155 -19.82 -1.28 1.13
C GLU A 155 -20.12 -2.70 0.63
N TRP A 156 -21.38 -3.12 0.69
CA TRP A 156 -21.80 -4.44 0.24
C TRP A 156 -23.28 -4.45 -0.19
N ASP A 157 -23.61 -5.32 -1.15
CA ASP A 157 -24.95 -5.35 -1.75
C ASP A 157 -25.93 -6.31 -1.10
N GLU A 158 -25.45 -7.33 -0.38
CA GLU A 158 -26.32 -8.35 0.23
C GLU A 158 -25.66 -9.06 1.44
N PRO A 159 -26.11 -8.79 2.69
CA PRO A 159 -27.05 -7.73 3.05
C PRO A 159 -26.48 -6.33 2.70
N LEU A 160 -27.32 -5.30 2.68
CA LEU A 160 -26.84 -3.92 2.48
C LEU A 160 -25.99 -3.49 3.67
N ILE A 161 -24.73 -3.15 3.43
CA ILE A 161 -23.80 -2.68 4.46
C ILE A 161 -23.41 -1.24 4.12
N SER A 162 -23.66 -0.31 5.06
CA SER A 162 -23.29 1.10 4.92
C SER A 162 -21.78 1.32 5.10
N GLY A 163 -21.29 2.53 4.84
CA GLY A 163 -19.87 2.88 4.97
C GLY A 163 -19.25 2.67 6.36
N ILE A 164 -17.94 2.44 6.36
CA ILE A 164 -17.08 2.32 7.54
C ILE A 164 -16.45 3.68 7.89
N GLY A 165 -16.02 3.86 9.13
CA GLY A 165 -15.57 5.15 9.69
C GLY A 165 -14.66 5.99 8.79
N TRP A 166 -13.55 5.46 8.26
CA TRP A 166 -12.64 6.25 7.43
C TRP A 166 -13.27 6.68 6.10
N VAL A 167 -14.19 5.89 5.53
CA VAL A 167 -14.91 6.28 4.32
C VAL A 167 -15.87 7.42 4.62
N CYS A 168 -16.58 7.34 5.75
CA CYS A 168 -17.49 8.39 6.18
C CYS A 168 -16.73 9.68 6.57
N ASP A 169 -15.59 9.57 7.25
CA ASP A 169 -14.70 10.69 7.52
C ASP A 169 -14.26 11.37 6.20
N LEU A 170 -13.92 10.59 5.15
CA LEU A 170 -13.53 11.12 3.84
C LEU A 170 -14.71 11.75 3.08
N ILE A 171 -15.92 11.18 3.17
CA ILE A 171 -17.14 11.80 2.64
C ILE A 171 -17.36 13.17 3.29
N ASP A 172 -17.21 13.26 4.61
CA ASP A 172 -17.38 14.50 5.35
C ASP A 172 -16.29 15.53 5.00
N ILE A 173 -15.03 15.11 4.90
CA ILE A 173 -13.90 15.95 4.47
C ILE A 173 -14.13 16.47 3.05
N ALA A 174 -14.66 15.65 2.16
CA ALA A 174 -14.96 16.03 0.79
C ALA A 174 -16.17 16.97 0.65
N GLY A 175 -16.91 17.26 1.73
CA GLY A 175 -18.10 18.11 1.68
C GLY A 175 -19.42 17.38 1.45
N GLY A 176 -19.41 16.04 1.46
CA GLY A 176 -20.63 15.24 1.49
C GLY A 176 -21.25 15.21 2.89
N ASN A 177 -22.45 14.66 3.02
CA ASN A 177 -23.10 14.36 4.29
C ASN A 177 -23.51 12.88 4.27
N ASP A 178 -22.77 12.03 4.99
CA ASP A 178 -23.16 10.62 5.14
C ASP A 178 -24.58 10.54 5.73
N VAL A 179 -25.42 9.70 5.14
CA VAL A 179 -26.79 9.49 5.61
C VAL A 179 -26.88 8.54 6.80
N PHE A 180 -25.82 7.78 7.11
CA PHE A 180 -25.75 6.87 8.27
C PHE A 180 -24.53 7.10 9.19
N PRO A 181 -24.25 8.33 9.63
CA PRO A 181 -23.01 8.66 10.34
C PRO A 181 -22.87 7.93 11.69
N ASN A 182 -24.00 7.56 12.32
CA ASN A 182 -24.01 6.80 13.57
C ASN A 182 -23.53 5.35 13.38
N LEU A 183 -23.80 4.75 12.21
CA LEU A 183 -23.38 3.38 11.90
C LEU A 183 -21.89 3.33 11.56
N ALA A 184 -21.34 4.40 10.99
CA ALA A 184 -19.92 4.49 10.63
C ALA A 184 -18.95 4.22 11.79
N ARG A 185 -19.39 4.47 13.04
CA ARG A 185 -18.60 4.22 14.26
C ARG A 185 -18.64 2.76 14.71
N GLN A 186 -19.50 1.92 14.12
CA GLN A 186 -19.54 0.48 14.42
C GLN A 186 -18.40 -0.24 13.70
N PRO A 187 -17.53 -0.98 14.42
CA PRO A 187 -16.33 -1.56 13.83
C PRO A 187 -16.60 -2.77 12.94
N ALA A 188 -17.67 -3.53 13.22
CA ALA A 188 -18.01 -4.75 12.49
C ALA A 188 -19.06 -4.49 11.41
N ALA A 189 -18.89 -5.11 10.23
CA ALA A 189 -19.78 -4.91 9.08
C ALA A 189 -21.24 -5.31 9.38
N LYS A 190 -21.46 -6.34 10.20
CA LYS A 190 -22.81 -6.78 10.62
C LYS A 190 -23.59 -5.70 11.38
N ASP A 191 -22.90 -4.81 12.09
CA ASP A 191 -23.49 -3.75 12.90
C ASP A 191 -23.74 -2.48 12.06
N ARG A 192 -23.38 -2.53 10.77
CA ARG A 192 -23.61 -1.50 9.74
C ARG A 192 -24.59 -1.96 8.67
N ILE A 193 -25.31 -3.06 8.93
CA ILE A 193 -26.37 -3.53 8.04
C ILE A 193 -27.53 -2.54 8.09
N VAL A 194 -28.00 -2.10 6.92
CA VAL A 194 -29.14 -1.19 6.78
C VAL A 194 -30.30 -1.85 6.06
N ALA A 195 -31.52 -1.50 6.47
CA ALA A 195 -32.72 -1.89 5.74
C ALA A 195 -32.84 -1.09 4.43
N PRO A 196 -33.29 -1.67 3.32
CA PRO A 196 -33.54 -0.94 2.07
C PRO A 196 -34.44 0.29 2.25
N GLU A 197 -35.43 0.20 3.14
CA GLU A 197 -36.37 1.28 3.48
C GLU A 197 -35.68 2.46 4.16
N ALA A 198 -34.66 2.20 4.99
CA ALA A 198 -33.87 3.27 5.61
C ALA A 198 -33.07 4.06 4.57
N VAL A 199 -32.59 3.41 3.51
CA VAL A 199 -31.90 4.08 2.38
C VAL A 199 -32.90 4.92 1.57
N LEU A 200 -34.12 4.42 1.38
CA LEU A 200 -35.20 5.17 0.71
C LEU A 200 -35.56 6.44 1.48
N GLU A 201 -35.77 6.34 2.79
CA GLU A 201 -36.10 7.46 3.67
C GLU A 201 -34.97 8.50 3.75
N ALA A 202 -33.72 8.04 3.78
CA ALA A 202 -32.53 8.89 3.73
C ALA A 202 -32.42 9.72 2.42
N ALA A 203 -33.08 9.27 1.35
CA ALA A 203 -33.14 9.92 0.04
C ALA A 203 -31.78 10.47 -0.43
N PRO A 204 -30.72 9.64 -0.56
CA PRO A 204 -29.39 10.10 -0.92
C PRO A 204 -29.39 10.75 -2.32
N GLU A 205 -28.58 11.80 -2.45
CA GLU A 205 -28.34 12.53 -3.71
C GLU A 205 -27.18 11.92 -4.50
N VAL A 206 -26.27 11.22 -3.82
CA VAL A 206 -25.19 10.43 -4.41
C VAL A 206 -25.15 9.07 -3.73
N ILE A 207 -25.04 8.00 -4.52
CA ILE A 207 -24.72 6.66 -4.03
C ILE A 207 -23.30 6.34 -4.46
N LEU A 208 -22.41 6.18 -3.49
CA LEU A 208 -21.07 5.64 -3.70
C LEU A 208 -21.13 4.15 -3.42
N ALA A 209 -20.58 3.32 -4.28
CA ALA A 209 -20.58 1.87 -4.09
C ALA A 209 -19.18 1.29 -4.29
N SER A 210 -18.79 0.39 -3.40
CA SER A 210 -17.54 -0.35 -3.51
C SER A 210 -17.72 -1.73 -2.91
N TRP A 211 -17.66 -2.78 -3.73
CA TRP A 211 -17.82 -4.16 -3.25
C TRP A 211 -16.46 -4.88 -3.26
N CYS A 212 -16.03 -5.39 -2.11
CA CYS A 212 -14.74 -6.09 -2.03
C CYS A 212 -14.76 -7.40 -2.84
N GLY A 213 -13.79 -7.57 -3.76
CA GLY A 213 -13.69 -8.79 -4.57
C GLY A 213 -14.77 -8.98 -5.64
N LYS A 214 -15.65 -8.00 -5.86
CA LYS A 214 -16.73 -8.04 -6.85
C LYS A 214 -16.85 -6.69 -7.56
N LYS A 215 -17.20 -6.70 -8.85
CA LYS A 215 -17.48 -5.46 -9.59
C LYS A 215 -18.85 -4.91 -9.18
N VAL A 216 -18.94 -3.60 -8.94
CA VAL A 216 -20.23 -2.93 -8.71
C VAL A 216 -21.06 -2.95 -10.00
N VAL A 217 -22.35 -3.22 -9.85
CA VAL A 217 -23.32 -3.20 -10.95
C VAL A 217 -24.37 -2.13 -10.66
N PRO A 218 -24.21 -0.89 -11.15
CA PRO A 218 -25.11 0.22 -10.85
C PRO A 218 -26.58 -0.07 -11.21
N SER A 219 -26.84 -0.81 -12.28
CA SER A 219 -28.21 -1.21 -12.65
C SER A 219 -28.86 -2.15 -11.62
N ARG A 220 -28.08 -2.96 -10.89
CA ARG A 220 -28.58 -3.80 -9.80
C ARG A 220 -29.00 -2.93 -8.60
N ILE A 221 -28.25 -1.87 -8.32
CA ILE A 221 -28.56 -0.88 -7.27
C ILE A 221 -29.85 -0.12 -7.65
N ALA A 222 -29.90 0.44 -8.87
CA ALA A 222 -31.04 1.19 -9.38
C ALA A 222 -32.33 0.35 -9.48
N GLY A 223 -32.20 -0.95 -9.77
CA GLY A 223 -33.32 -1.87 -9.95
C GLY A 223 -33.92 -2.43 -8.66
N ARG A 224 -33.42 -2.03 -7.47
CA ARG A 224 -34.01 -2.46 -6.20
C ARG A 224 -35.43 -1.90 -6.04
N SER A 225 -36.32 -2.68 -5.43
CA SER A 225 -37.71 -2.30 -5.24
C SER A 225 -37.83 -0.95 -4.52
N GLY A 226 -38.60 -0.02 -5.10
CA GLY A 226 -38.80 1.34 -4.57
C GLY A 226 -37.65 2.33 -4.85
N TRP A 227 -36.46 1.89 -5.27
CA TRP A 227 -35.29 2.77 -5.40
C TRP A 227 -35.35 3.72 -6.59
N SER A 228 -36.28 3.54 -7.53
CA SER A 228 -36.52 4.47 -8.64
C SER A 228 -36.91 5.89 -8.18
N ALA A 229 -37.34 6.07 -6.93
CA ALA A 229 -37.65 7.38 -6.34
C ALA A 229 -36.45 8.05 -5.65
N ILE A 230 -35.33 7.35 -5.45
CA ILE A 230 -34.15 7.92 -4.78
C ILE A 230 -33.50 8.97 -5.69
N PRO A 231 -33.18 10.19 -5.19
CA PRO A 231 -32.59 11.25 -6.02
C PRO A 231 -31.32 10.83 -6.76
N ALA A 232 -30.43 10.05 -6.12
CA ALA A 232 -29.24 9.51 -6.77
C ALA A 232 -29.57 8.57 -7.94
N VAL A 233 -30.64 7.78 -7.86
CA VAL A 233 -31.06 6.87 -8.93
C VAL A 233 -31.68 7.66 -10.08
N VAL A 234 -32.58 8.59 -9.77
CA VAL A 234 -33.25 9.46 -10.75
C VAL A 234 -32.23 10.26 -11.57
N ASN A 235 -31.21 10.81 -10.90
CA ASN A 235 -30.20 11.65 -11.53
C ASN A 235 -28.97 10.89 -12.06
N GLY A 236 -28.98 9.56 -12.02
CA GLY A 236 -27.85 8.74 -12.50
C GLY A 236 -26.55 8.90 -11.69
N ARG A 237 -26.63 9.27 -10.41
CA ARG A 237 -25.50 9.49 -9.49
C ARG A 237 -25.18 8.27 -8.63
N ILE A 238 -25.13 7.09 -9.25
CA ILE A 238 -24.57 5.87 -8.65
C ILE A 238 -23.14 5.70 -9.19
N VAL A 239 -22.15 5.87 -8.32
CA VAL A 239 -20.73 5.90 -8.69
C VAL A 239 -19.99 4.73 -8.04
N GLU A 240 -19.30 3.92 -8.85
CA GLU A 240 -18.39 2.89 -8.35
C GLU A 240 -17.05 3.51 -7.96
N ILE A 241 -16.60 3.27 -6.73
CA ILE A 241 -15.21 3.49 -6.31
C ILE A 241 -14.54 2.13 -6.17
N LYS A 242 -13.40 1.92 -6.84
CA LYS A 242 -12.70 0.63 -6.81
C LYS A 242 -12.22 0.31 -5.39
N SER A 243 -12.43 -0.94 -4.95
CA SER A 243 -12.12 -1.36 -3.58
C SER A 243 -10.66 -1.14 -3.13
N PRO A 244 -9.63 -1.32 -3.97
CA PRO A 244 -8.25 -0.96 -3.60
C PRO A 244 -8.04 0.54 -3.31
N LEU A 245 -8.94 1.41 -3.78
CA LEU A 245 -8.82 2.85 -3.57
C LEU A 245 -9.52 3.32 -2.31
N ILE A 246 -10.50 2.59 -1.77
CA ILE A 246 -11.37 3.11 -0.70
C ILE A 246 -11.66 2.14 0.44
N LEU A 247 -11.63 0.82 0.21
CA LEU A 247 -11.92 -0.18 1.23
C LEU A 247 -10.66 -0.67 1.98
N GLN A 248 -9.48 -0.18 1.61
CA GLN A 248 -8.25 -0.38 2.38
C GLN A 248 -7.97 0.92 3.15
N PRO A 249 -7.82 0.90 4.48
CA PRO A 249 -7.57 2.11 5.26
C PRO A 249 -6.09 2.46 5.17
N GLY A 250 -5.65 2.90 3.99
CA GLY A 250 -4.26 3.19 3.65
C GLY A 250 -4.09 4.47 2.84
N PRO A 251 -2.86 4.74 2.35
CA PRO A 251 -2.57 5.91 1.54
C PRO A 251 -3.53 6.10 0.34
N ALA A 252 -3.90 5.03 -0.36
CA ALA A 252 -4.84 5.08 -1.48
C ALA A 252 -6.20 5.74 -1.15
N ALA A 253 -6.72 5.54 0.06
CA ALA A 253 -7.98 6.15 0.50
C ALA A 253 -7.85 7.68 0.67
N LEU A 254 -6.66 8.16 1.05
CA LEU A 254 -6.38 9.58 1.27
C LEU A 254 -6.06 10.33 -0.03
N THR A 255 -5.82 9.60 -1.12
CA THR A 255 -5.51 10.13 -2.46
C THR A 255 -6.60 9.75 -3.48
N ASP A 256 -6.38 8.71 -4.28
CA ASP A 256 -7.26 8.28 -5.38
C ASP A 256 -8.70 8.00 -4.90
N GLY A 257 -8.85 7.46 -3.68
CA GLY A 257 -10.15 7.24 -3.05
C GLY A 257 -10.89 8.53 -2.75
N LEU A 258 -10.21 9.49 -2.13
CA LEU A 258 -10.76 10.83 -1.86
C LEU A 258 -11.06 11.59 -3.17
N ASP A 259 -10.23 11.45 -4.18
CA ASP A 259 -10.44 12.07 -5.49
C ASP A 259 -11.68 11.51 -6.19
N ALA A 260 -11.92 10.20 -6.08
CA ALA A 260 -13.13 9.59 -6.58
C ALA A 260 -14.39 10.13 -5.85
N ILE A 261 -14.30 10.40 -4.54
CA ILE A 261 -15.39 11.04 -3.78
C ILE A 261 -15.60 12.48 -4.26
N LEU A 262 -14.54 13.28 -4.41
CA LEU A 262 -14.64 14.66 -4.89
C LEU A 262 -15.29 14.75 -6.27
N GLN A 263 -14.87 13.90 -7.20
CA GLN A 263 -15.48 13.79 -8.52
C GLN A 263 -16.97 13.43 -8.44
N ALA A 264 -17.32 12.45 -7.61
CA ALA A 264 -18.71 12.02 -7.44
C ALA A 264 -19.61 13.13 -6.86
N LEU A 265 -19.03 14.00 -6.02
CA LEU A 265 -19.71 15.18 -5.46
C LEU A 265 -19.75 16.37 -6.43
N GLY A 266 -18.92 16.37 -7.48
CA GLY A 266 -18.79 17.48 -8.43
C GLY A 266 -17.85 18.58 -7.95
N HIS A 267 -16.95 18.27 -7.02
CA HIS A 267 -15.94 19.20 -6.52
C HIS A 267 -14.65 19.11 -7.36
N PRO A 268 -13.90 20.23 -7.52
CA PRO A 268 -12.64 20.19 -8.24
C PRO A 268 -11.60 19.34 -7.49
N LEU A 269 -10.75 18.66 -8.25
CA LEU A 269 -9.61 17.94 -7.72
C LEU A 269 -8.52 18.93 -7.30
N LEU A 270 -7.73 18.55 -6.30
CA LEU A 270 -6.48 19.26 -5.99
C LEU A 270 -5.36 18.69 -6.87
N ASP A 271 -4.71 19.54 -7.66
CA ASP A 271 -3.61 19.20 -8.59
C ASP A 271 -2.29 18.77 -7.92
N ASP A 272 -2.32 18.49 -6.61
CA ASP A 272 -1.13 18.21 -5.80
C ASP A 272 -1.27 16.85 -5.10
N ASP A 273 -1.04 15.73 -5.80
CA ASP A 273 -0.64 14.51 -5.10
C ASP A 273 0.83 14.69 -4.67
N PRO A 274 1.13 14.85 -3.36
CA PRO A 274 2.50 15.04 -2.92
C PRO A 274 3.38 13.79 -3.14
N TYR A 275 2.78 12.62 -3.40
CA TYR A 275 3.49 11.35 -3.56
C TYR A 275 2.84 10.42 -4.60
N PRO A 276 2.88 10.78 -5.90
CA PRO A 276 2.22 9.98 -6.92
C PRO A 276 2.91 8.62 -7.09
N LEU A 277 2.14 7.53 -7.03
CA LEU A 277 2.64 6.14 -7.16
C LEU A 277 3.11 5.81 -8.59
N THR A 278 2.69 6.60 -9.56
CA THR A 278 3.35 6.74 -10.84
C THR A 278 4.15 8.03 -10.79
N PRO A 279 5.48 8.00 -10.99
CA PRO A 279 6.14 9.22 -11.37
C PRO A 279 5.43 9.70 -12.64
N ALA A 280 4.86 10.91 -12.61
CA ALA A 280 4.86 11.70 -13.82
C ALA A 280 6.29 11.60 -14.37
N LEU A 281 6.44 11.14 -15.61
CA LEU A 281 7.71 11.10 -16.34
C LEU A 281 8.46 12.42 -16.09
N GLY A 282 9.33 12.48 -15.08
CA GLY A 282 9.90 13.75 -14.64
C GLY A 282 10.30 13.89 -13.16
N ILE A 283 9.66 13.18 -12.21
CA ILE A 283 10.25 13.08 -10.85
C ILE A 283 11.01 11.78 -10.80
N ALA A 284 12.33 11.84 -11.00
CA ALA A 284 13.20 10.71 -10.76
C ALA A 284 12.85 10.12 -9.40
N ALA A 285 12.43 8.84 -9.37
CA ALA A 285 12.36 8.07 -8.14
C ALA A 285 13.64 8.40 -7.38
N ALA A 286 13.51 8.98 -6.17
CA ALA A 286 14.66 9.50 -5.43
C ALA A 286 15.77 8.45 -5.52
N PRO A 287 16.97 8.81 -6.05
CA PRO A 287 17.95 7.82 -6.47
C PRO A 287 18.18 6.88 -5.31
N TRP A 288 17.98 5.58 -5.55
CA TRP A 288 18.12 4.56 -4.53
C TRP A 288 19.43 4.82 -3.77
N ARG A 289 19.31 5.21 -2.49
CA ARG A 289 20.48 5.57 -1.71
C ARG A 289 21.27 4.30 -1.46
N LEU A 290 22.47 4.26 -2.00
CA LEU A 290 23.46 3.23 -1.73
C LEU A 290 23.62 3.10 -0.20
N THR A 291 23.11 2.02 0.39
CA THR A 291 23.39 1.73 1.80
C THR A 291 24.90 1.48 1.97
N GLU A 292 25.44 1.64 3.17
CA GLU A 292 26.88 1.43 3.40
C GLU A 292 27.33 0.01 3.02
N ARG A 293 26.46 -0.98 3.25
CA ARG A 293 26.65 -2.36 2.79
C ARG A 293 26.78 -2.43 1.27
N HIS A 294 25.84 -1.82 0.53
CA HIS A 294 25.86 -1.85 -0.93
C HIS A 294 26.99 -1.02 -1.52
N ARG A 295 27.36 0.09 -0.87
CA ARG A 295 28.55 0.89 -1.18
C ARG A 295 29.82 0.07 -1.06
N THR A 296 29.99 -0.63 0.06
CA THR A 296 31.13 -1.52 0.30
C THR A 296 31.24 -2.61 -0.77
N GLN A 297 30.10 -3.20 -1.17
CA GLN A 297 30.07 -4.24 -2.20
C GLN A 297 30.35 -3.69 -3.60
N LEU A 298 29.81 -2.51 -3.92
CA LEU A 298 30.09 -1.84 -5.18
C LEU A 298 31.57 -1.45 -5.31
N LEU A 299 32.20 -0.99 -4.22
CA LEU A 299 33.63 -0.66 -4.17
C LEU A 299 34.54 -1.87 -4.49
N LYS A 300 34.09 -3.11 -4.20
CA LYS A 300 34.82 -4.33 -4.57
C LYS A 300 34.77 -4.64 -6.07
N VAL A 301 33.76 -4.15 -6.79
CA VAL A 301 33.67 -4.31 -8.25
C VAL A 301 34.63 -3.31 -8.88
N PRO A 302 35.63 -3.73 -9.67
CA PRO A 302 36.60 -2.79 -10.22
C PRO A 302 35.94 -1.83 -11.23
N ASP A 303 36.53 -0.64 -11.39
CA ASP A 303 36.06 0.38 -12.36
C ASP A 303 36.21 -0.09 -13.81
N GLU A 304 37.28 -0.83 -14.08
CA GLU A 304 37.58 -1.51 -15.33
C GLU A 304 37.74 -3.01 -15.10
N GLY A 305 37.38 -3.83 -16.08
CA GLY A 305 37.36 -5.28 -15.94
C GLY A 305 36.11 -5.76 -15.22
N TRP A 306 36.22 -6.78 -14.36
CA TRP A 306 35.08 -7.43 -13.73
C TRP A 306 35.48 -8.24 -12.48
N ILE A 307 34.51 -8.62 -11.65
CA ILE A 307 34.69 -9.47 -10.46
C ILE A 307 33.78 -10.71 -10.46
N GLU A 308 34.28 -11.85 -9.97
CA GLU A 308 33.49 -13.07 -9.79
C GLU A 308 32.41 -12.88 -8.73
N GLY A 309 31.19 -13.33 -9.03
CA GLY A 309 30.05 -13.20 -8.12
C GLY A 309 30.25 -13.82 -6.75
N THR A 310 31.07 -14.88 -6.64
CA THR A 310 31.43 -15.54 -5.37
C THR A 310 32.21 -14.64 -4.41
N ARG A 311 32.81 -13.55 -4.91
CA ARG A 311 33.53 -12.55 -4.10
C ARG A 311 32.62 -11.43 -3.60
N LEU A 312 31.36 -11.44 -4.01
CA LEU A 312 30.34 -10.49 -3.61
C LEU A 312 29.31 -11.19 -2.70
N ASP A 313 28.77 -10.44 -1.75
CA ASP A 313 27.66 -10.94 -0.93
C ASP A 313 26.45 -11.21 -1.83
N ALA A 314 25.97 -12.45 -1.88
CA ALA A 314 24.95 -12.89 -2.83
C ALA A 314 23.66 -12.04 -2.79
N ARG A 315 23.25 -11.58 -1.61
CA ARG A 315 22.08 -10.70 -1.46
C ARG A 315 22.34 -9.31 -2.03
N SER A 316 23.50 -8.73 -1.73
CA SER A 316 23.92 -7.44 -2.28
C SER A 316 24.10 -7.54 -3.80
N LEU A 317 24.65 -8.65 -4.30
CA LEU A 317 24.83 -8.92 -5.71
C LEU A 317 23.48 -8.92 -6.45
N GLU A 318 22.50 -9.66 -5.95
CA GLU A 318 21.16 -9.70 -6.53
C GLU A 318 20.53 -8.31 -6.61
N VAL A 319 20.61 -7.54 -5.51
CA VAL A 319 20.07 -6.18 -5.43
C VAL A 319 20.79 -5.23 -6.39
N LEU A 320 22.13 -5.24 -6.39
CA LEU A 320 22.96 -4.37 -7.23
C LEU A 320 22.80 -4.66 -8.73
N VAL A 321 22.60 -5.94 -9.09
CA VAL A 321 22.29 -6.35 -10.47
C VAL A 321 20.90 -5.90 -10.87
N ARG A 322 19.88 -6.18 -10.05
CA ARG A 322 18.49 -5.80 -10.33
C ARG A 322 18.32 -4.28 -10.45
N ARG A 323 19.07 -3.52 -9.67
CA ARG A 323 19.04 -2.05 -9.64
C ARG A 323 19.96 -1.41 -10.70
N GLY A 324 20.64 -2.21 -11.52
CA GLY A 324 21.46 -1.70 -12.62
C GLY A 324 22.77 -1.02 -12.18
N TRP A 325 23.22 -1.23 -10.94
CA TRP A 325 24.51 -0.74 -10.45
C TRP A 325 25.68 -1.62 -10.91
N ILE A 326 25.38 -2.89 -11.18
CA ILE A 326 26.32 -3.87 -11.68
C ILE A 326 25.65 -4.64 -12.83
N ARG A 327 26.38 -4.95 -13.90
CA ARG A 327 25.91 -5.82 -14.99
C ARG A 327 26.68 -7.13 -15.03
N ARG A 328 26.08 -8.20 -15.54
CA ARG A 328 26.79 -9.46 -15.80
C ARG A 328 27.79 -9.27 -16.95
N ALA A 329 28.99 -9.81 -16.80
CA ALA A 329 29.99 -9.93 -17.86
C ALA A 329 30.03 -11.35 -18.39
N HIS A 330 29.98 -11.47 -19.71
CA HIS A 330 29.95 -12.76 -20.41
C HIS A 330 31.34 -13.24 -20.89
N ALA A 331 32.37 -12.39 -20.82
CA ALA A 331 33.75 -12.74 -21.15
C ALA A 331 34.75 -11.89 -20.35
N ASP A 332 35.91 -12.46 -20.00
CA ASP A 332 37.03 -11.67 -19.52
C ASP A 332 37.80 -11.01 -20.68
N PRO A 333 38.58 -9.93 -20.43
CA PRO A 333 39.41 -9.29 -21.46
C PRO A 333 40.45 -10.22 -22.10
N LEU A 334 40.64 -11.42 -21.54
CA LEU A 334 41.58 -12.45 -21.98
C LEU A 334 40.87 -13.63 -22.68
N GLY A 335 39.58 -13.49 -23.02
CA GLY A 335 38.80 -14.47 -23.78
C GLY A 335 38.41 -15.75 -23.02
N ARG A 336 38.54 -15.80 -21.69
CA ARG A 336 38.15 -16.98 -20.91
C ARG A 336 36.66 -16.95 -20.56
N ALA A 337 35.98 -18.08 -20.77
CA ALA A 337 34.63 -18.30 -20.26
C ALA A 337 34.69 -18.40 -18.72
N ARG A 338 33.92 -17.57 -18.01
CA ARG A 338 33.84 -17.62 -16.55
C ARG A 338 32.41 -17.81 -16.05
N ARG A 339 32.29 -18.33 -14.83
CA ARG A 339 31.02 -18.54 -14.13
C ARG A 339 30.68 -17.25 -13.38
N ASP A 340 29.68 -16.53 -13.89
CA ASP A 340 29.04 -15.35 -13.27
C ASP A 340 29.99 -14.18 -12.90
N GLY A 341 30.52 -13.51 -13.92
CA GLY A 341 31.28 -12.26 -13.77
C GLY A 341 30.42 -11.00 -13.74
N TYR A 342 30.90 -9.93 -13.12
CA TYR A 342 30.14 -8.71 -12.86
C TYR A 342 30.96 -7.42 -13.04
N GLN A 343 30.37 -6.39 -13.66
CA GLN A 343 31.00 -5.09 -13.95
C GLN A 343 30.21 -3.93 -13.38
N ARG A 344 30.92 -2.90 -12.91
CA ARG A 344 30.32 -1.65 -12.44
C ARG A 344 29.70 -0.89 -13.61
N THR A 345 28.49 -0.40 -13.45
CA THR A 345 27.84 0.46 -14.47
C THR A 345 28.26 1.91 -14.31
N GLU A 346 28.00 2.73 -15.34
CA GLU A 346 28.28 4.17 -15.29
C GLU A 346 27.49 4.88 -14.17
N ALA A 347 26.23 4.48 -13.98
CA ALA A 347 25.43 4.95 -12.85
C ALA A 347 26.14 4.75 -11.51
N ALA A 348 26.73 3.56 -11.28
CA ALA A 348 27.49 3.25 -10.07
C ALA A 348 28.74 4.11 -9.90
N ARG A 349 29.44 4.43 -10.98
CA ARG A 349 30.61 5.33 -10.92
C ARG A 349 30.20 6.73 -10.45
N LEU A 350 29.13 7.27 -11.05
CA LEU A 350 28.58 8.58 -10.69
C LEU A 350 28.14 8.63 -9.22
N ALA A 351 27.45 7.60 -8.74
CA ALA A 351 26.98 7.55 -7.34
C ALA A 351 28.10 7.36 -6.30
N LEU A 352 29.25 6.81 -6.70
CA LEU A 352 30.44 6.68 -5.86
C LEU A 352 31.33 7.93 -5.90
N GLY A 353 31.01 8.93 -6.73
CA GLY A 353 31.84 10.12 -6.92
C GLY A 353 33.12 9.84 -7.70
N ILE A 354 33.17 8.77 -8.49
CA ILE A 354 34.32 8.37 -9.29
C ILE A 354 34.17 8.99 -10.68
N THR A 355 34.71 10.19 -10.86
CA THR A 355 34.79 10.84 -12.19
C THR A 355 35.84 10.15 -13.04
N THR A 356 35.43 9.57 -14.17
CA THR A 356 36.36 9.20 -15.24
C THR A 356 36.80 10.50 -15.92
N ALA A 357 38.07 10.89 -15.77
CA ALA A 357 38.68 11.81 -16.72
C ALA A 357 38.63 11.14 -18.11
N PRO A 358 38.21 11.83 -19.18
CA PRO A 358 38.26 11.26 -20.51
C PRO A 358 39.73 11.04 -20.94
N PRO A 359 40.00 10.06 -21.83
CA PRO A 359 41.34 9.77 -22.32
C PRO A 359 41.96 10.92 -23.11
#